data_AF-A0A7Y0THC8-F1
#
_entry.id   AF-A0A7Y0THC8-F1
#
_cell.length_a   1.000
_cell.length_b   1.000
_cell.length_c   1.000
_cell.angle_alpha   90.00
_cell.angle_beta   90.00
_cell.angle_gamma   90.00
#
_symmetry.space_group_name_H-M   'P 1'
#
loop_
_entity.id
_entity.type
_entity.pdbx_description
1 polymer ?
#
loop_
_entity_poly.entity_id
_entity_poly.type
_entity_poly.pdbx_seq_one_letter_code
_entity_poly.pdbx_strand_id
1 'polypeptide(L)'
;MDKMLKQYLDRAKEIIGERTASEIAHDNAVVDALNSGLPIEAALSLAAKQHPNEALQWDSGNINDIAAHYDYLKQHEQIMKKLQMKNRK
;
A
#
# COMPACT_ATOMS: atom_id res chain seq x y z
N MET A 1 -19.43 -13.64 -7.08
CA MET A 1 -18.42 -12.57 -7.17
C MET A 1 -18.43 -12.05 -8.59
N ASP A 2 -18.53 -10.74 -8.79
CA ASP A 2 -18.54 -10.13 -10.12
C ASP A 2 -17.26 -10.49 -10.91
N LYS A 3 -17.37 -10.81 -12.21
CA LYS A 3 -16.25 -11.26 -13.04
C LYS A 3 -15.14 -10.21 -13.13
N MET A 4 -15.50 -8.92 -13.17
CA MET A 4 -14.53 -7.81 -13.18
C MET A 4 -13.85 -7.65 -11.83
N LEU A 5 -14.60 -7.81 -10.74
CA LEU A 5 -14.03 -7.75 -9.39
C LEU A 5 -13.02 -8.88 -9.16
N LYS A 6 -13.32 -10.10 -9.63
CA LYS A 6 -12.39 -11.23 -9.53
C LYS A 6 -11.08 -10.94 -10.29
N GLN A 7 -11.16 -10.48 -11.53
CA GLN A 7 -9.98 -10.13 -12.33
C GLN A 7 -9.14 -9.03 -11.68
N TYR A 8 -9.79 -8.03 -11.08
CA TYR A 8 -9.09 -7.00 -10.31
C TYR A 8 -8.34 -7.57 -9.10
N LEU A 9 -8.99 -8.45 -8.32
CA LEU A 9 -8.37 -9.07 -7.14
C LEU A 9 -7.21 -9.99 -7.51
N ASP A 10 -7.34 -10.75 -8.60
CA ASP A 10 -6.26 -11.60 -9.11
C ASP A 10 -5.05 -10.74 -9.50
N ARG A 11 -5.27 -9.66 -10.26
CA ARG A 11 -4.19 -8.70 -10.61
C ARG A 11 -3.60 -7.99 -9.40
N ALA A 12 -4.42 -7.65 -8.41
CA ALA A 12 -3.93 -7.04 -7.18
C ALA A 12 -3.03 -7.99 -6.39
N LYS A 13 -3.37 -9.28 -6.36
CA LYS A 13 -2.50 -10.29 -5.75
C LYS A 13 -1.17 -10.41 -6.46
N GLU A 14 -1.13 -10.30 -7.79
CA GLU A 14 0.12 -10.31 -8.57
C GLU A 14 0.99 -9.07 -8.31
N ILE A 15 0.38 -7.89 -8.13
CA ILE A 15 1.11 -6.63 -7.90
C ILE A 15 1.61 -6.52 -6.45
N ILE A 16 0.77 -6.88 -5.48
CA ILE A 16 1.08 -6.76 -4.05
C ILE A 16 1.96 -7.93 -3.58
N GLY A 17 1.78 -9.11 -4.19
CA GLY A 17 2.46 -10.33 -3.78
C GLY A 17 1.96 -10.87 -2.44
N GLU A 18 2.66 -11.89 -1.94
CA GLU A 18 2.47 -12.37 -0.57
C GLU A 18 3.30 -11.51 0.38
N ARG A 19 2.71 -11.13 1.52
CA ARG A 19 3.32 -10.25 2.52
C ARG A 19 3.16 -10.85 3.90
N THR A 20 4.19 -10.73 4.72
CA THR A 20 4.13 -11.04 6.15
C THR A 20 3.32 -9.98 6.90
N ALA A 21 2.90 -10.30 8.13
CA ALA A 21 2.20 -9.33 8.98
C ALA A 21 3.05 -8.09 9.30
N SER A 22 4.38 -8.23 9.33
CA SER A 22 5.33 -7.13 9.56
C SER A 22 5.40 -6.20 8.35
N GLU A 23 5.54 -6.77 7.14
CA GLU A 23 5.49 -6.00 5.89
C GLU A 23 4.17 -5.25 5.73
N ILE A 24 3.04 -5.91 6.03
CA ILE A 24 1.72 -5.26 5.98
C ILE A 24 1.66 -4.10 6.97
N ALA A 25 2.22 -4.24 8.17
CA ALA A 25 2.22 -3.15 9.16
C ALA A 25 3.06 -1.95 8.69
N HIS A 26 4.24 -2.21 8.10
CA HIS A 26 5.05 -1.18 7.48
C HIS A 26 4.31 -0.51 6.31
N ASP A 27 3.75 -1.28 5.39
CA ASP A 27 3.03 -0.75 4.23
C ASP A 27 1.83 0.12 4.64
N ASN A 28 1.08 -0.30 5.67
CA ASN A 28 -0.01 0.50 6.24
C ASN A 28 0.50 1.82 6.83
N ALA A 29 1.62 1.81 7.56
CA ALA A 29 2.20 3.03 8.11
C ALA A 29 2.62 4.02 7.02
N VAL A 30 3.16 3.52 5.89
CA VAL A 30 3.48 4.36 4.72
C VAL A 30 2.19 4.94 4.12
N VAL A 31 1.17 4.11 3.89
CA VAL A 31 -0.10 4.55 3.30
C VAL A 31 -0.82 5.58 4.19
N ASP A 32 -0.81 5.41 5.52
CA ASP A 32 -1.40 6.36 6.47
C ASP A 32 -0.67 7.72 6.46
N ALA A 33 0.65 7.70 6.36
CA ALA A 33 1.46 8.91 6.21
C ALA A 33 1.15 9.64 4.89
N LEU A 34 1.04 8.90 3.78
CA LEU A 34 0.65 9.44 2.47
C LEU A 34 -0.79 9.98 2.46
N ASN A 35 -1.71 9.35 3.21
CA ASN A 35 -3.08 9.84 3.38
C ASN A 35 -3.13 11.13 4.21
N SER A 36 -2.17 11.32 5.11
CA SER A 36 -2.00 12.55 5.90
C SER A 36 -1.36 13.71 5.11
N GLY A 37 -0.97 13.47 3.85
CA GLY A 37 -0.39 14.47 2.96
C GLY A 37 1.14 14.56 3.01
N LEU A 38 1.82 13.60 3.63
CA LEU A 38 3.28 13.57 3.64
C LEU A 38 3.84 13.12 2.27
N PRO A 39 5.00 13.66 1.84
CA PRO A 39 5.70 13.14 0.68
C PRO A 39 6.23 11.74 0.94
N ILE A 40 6.49 10.98 -0.12
CA ILE A 40 6.92 9.57 -0.04
C ILE A 40 8.16 9.36 0.83
N GLU A 41 9.17 10.23 0.73
CA GLU A 41 10.41 10.14 1.52
C GLU A 41 10.14 10.26 3.03
N ALA A 42 9.25 11.18 3.41
CA ALA A 42 8.84 11.37 4.80
C ALA A 42 7.97 10.20 5.29
N ALA A 43 7.09 9.68 4.42
CA ALA A 43 6.27 8.51 4.73
C ALA A 43 7.12 7.26 4.99
N LEU A 44 8.09 6.99 4.11
CA LEU A 44 9.06 5.89 4.26
C LEU A 44 9.91 6.06 5.53
N SER A 45 10.38 7.27 5.80
CA SER A 45 11.16 7.56 7.01
C SER A 45 10.34 7.36 8.29
N LEU A 46 9.05 7.71 8.27
CA LEU A 46 8.16 7.51 9.41
C LEU A 46 7.83 6.03 9.63
N ALA A 47 7.58 5.29 8.55
CA ALA A 47 7.33 3.86 8.61
C ALA A 47 8.58 3.09 9.07
N ALA A 48 9.76 3.46 8.59
CA ALA A 48 11.05 2.88 9.01
C ALA A 48 11.34 3.08 10.51
N LYS A 49 10.87 4.19 11.11
CA LYS A 49 11.00 4.41 12.57
C LYS A 49 10.11 3.46 13.37
N GLN A 50 8.96 3.08 12.84
CA GLN A 50 7.99 2.18 13.49
C GLN A 50 8.34 0.71 13.23
N HIS A 51 8.84 0.41 12.03
CA HIS A 51 9.14 -0.92 11.54
C HIS A 51 10.56 -0.95 10.92
N PRO A 52 11.62 -0.84 11.74
CA PRO A 52 12.99 -0.72 11.24
C PRO A 52 13.47 -1.94 10.44
N ASN A 53 12.91 -3.13 10.73
CA ASN A 53 13.25 -4.36 10.02
C ASN A 53 12.67 -4.40 8.59
N GLU A 54 11.63 -3.63 8.32
CA GLU A 54 10.96 -3.53 7.02
C GLU A 54 11.34 -2.24 6.28
N ALA A 55 12.27 -1.47 6.83
CA ALA A 55 12.66 -0.18 6.28
C ALA A 55 13.23 -0.34 4.86
N LEU A 56 12.52 0.22 3.89
CA LEU A 56 12.97 0.20 2.50
C LEU A 56 14.16 1.14 2.32
N GLN A 57 15.18 0.66 1.63
CA GLN A 57 16.24 1.51 1.12
C GLN A 57 15.76 2.18 -0.17
N TRP A 58 15.91 3.50 -0.23
CA TRP A 58 15.50 4.28 -1.39
C TRP A 58 16.57 5.31 -1.75
N ASP A 59 16.62 5.65 -3.03
CA ASP A 59 17.48 6.65 -3.62
C ASP A 59 16.76 7.35 -4.78
N SER A 60 17.42 8.30 -5.44
CA SER A 60 16.83 9.05 -6.56
C SER A 60 16.51 8.18 -7.79
N GLY A 61 17.08 6.98 -7.88
CA GLY A 61 16.85 6.05 -8.97
C GLY A 61 15.60 5.18 -8.79
N ASN A 62 15.19 4.91 -7.55
CA ASN A 62 14.07 4.00 -7.25
C ASN A 62 12.89 4.64 -6.51
N ILE A 63 13.04 5.86 -5.99
CA ILE A 63 11.99 6.51 -5.17
C ILE A 63 10.66 6.68 -5.94
N ASN A 64 10.74 6.89 -7.26
CA ASN A 64 9.55 7.03 -8.11
C ASN A 64 8.79 5.71 -8.27
N ASP A 65 9.50 4.59 -8.40
CA ASP A 65 8.89 3.26 -8.49
C ASP A 65 8.26 2.86 -7.16
N ILE A 66 8.94 3.18 -6.04
CA ILE A 66 8.42 2.98 -4.69
C ILE A 66 7.15 3.84 -4.48
N ALA A 67 7.17 5.10 -4.90
CA ALA A 67 6.01 5.97 -4.83
C ALA A 67 4.83 5.40 -5.64
N ALA A 68 5.07 4.92 -6.87
CA ALA A 68 4.04 4.33 -7.71
C ALA A 68 3.43 3.05 -7.08
N HIS A 69 4.25 2.23 -6.42
CA HIS A 69 3.77 1.07 -5.67
C HIS A 69 2.85 1.49 -4.50
N TYR A 70 3.25 2.47 -3.70
CA TYR A 70 2.44 2.92 -2.57
C TYR A 70 1.18 3.69 -3.00
N ASP A 71 1.21 4.39 -4.13
CA ASP A 71 0.01 4.96 -4.74
C ASP A 71 -0.98 3.87 -5.17
N TYR A 72 -0.48 2.76 -5.72
CA TYR A 72 -1.30 1.60 -6.02
C TYR A 72 -1.93 1.01 -4.75
N LEU A 73 -1.14 0.79 -3.69
CA LEU A 73 -1.65 0.25 -2.42
C LEU A 73 -2.74 1.14 -1.81
N LYS A 74 -2.52 2.46 -1.80
CA LYS A 74 -3.50 3.45 -1.34
C LYS A 74 -4.81 3.37 -2.14
N GLN A 75 -4.74 3.29 -3.46
CA GLN A 75 -5.93 3.15 -4.31
C GLN A 75 -6.63 1.80 -4.06
N HIS A 76 -5.85 0.73 -3.92
CA HIS A 76 -6.37 -0.60 -3.62
C HIS A 76 -7.17 -0.60 -2.32
N GLU A 77 -6.63 -0.03 -1.25
CA GLU A 77 -7.29 0.09 0.05
C GLU A 77 -8.61 0.87 -0.05
N GLN A 78 -8.64 1.97 -0.81
CA GLN A 78 -9.86 2.76 -1.03
C GLN A 78 -10.94 1.96 -1.76
N ILE A 79 -10.58 1.17 -2.77
CA ILE A 79 -11.51 0.29 -3.48
C ILE A 79 -12.06 -0.77 -2.52
N MET A 80 -11.20 -1.39 -1.71
CA MET A 80 -11.61 -2.40 -0.73
C MET A 80 -12.56 -1.83 0.33
N LYS A 81 -12.27 -0.62 0.85
CA LYS A 81 -13.17 0.10 1.78
C LYS A 81 -14.55 0.34 1.17
N LYS A 82 -14.62 0.80 -0.08
CA LYS A 82 -15.90 1.02 -0.80
C LYS A 82 -16.68 -0.28 -0.99
N LEU A 83 -16.00 -1.38 -1.31
CA LEU A 83 -16.63 -2.71 -1.46
C LEU A 83 -17.20 -3.22 -0.13
N GLN A 84 -16.46 -3.06 0.98
CA GLN A 84 -16.93 -3.42 2.31
C GLN A 84 -18.18 -2.62 2.71
N MET A 85 -18.20 -1.31 2.43
CA MET A 85 -19.38 -0.47 2.70
C MET A 85 -20.60 -0.90 1.87
N LYS A 86 -20.39 -1.31 0.62
CA LYS A 86 -21.47 -1.79 -0.27
C LYS A 86 -22.07 -3.12 0.20
N ASN A 87 -21.26 -4.01 0.77
CA ASN A 87 -21.71 -5.32 1.27
C ASN A 87 -22.36 -5.27 2.67
N ARG A 88 -22.26 -4.14 3.39
CA ARG A 88 -22.91 -3.93 4.70
C ARG A 88 -24.32 -3.32 4.61
N LYS A 89 -24.82 -3.09 3.39
CA LYS A 89 -26.19 -2.64 3.10
C LYS A 89 -27.00 -3.80 2.55
#